data_AF-A0A382HPX0-F1
#
_entry.id   AF-A0A382HPX0-F1
#
_cell.length_a   1.000
_cell.length_b   1.000
_cell.length_c   1.000
_cell.angle_alpha   90.00
_cell.angle_beta   90.00
_cell.angle_gamma   90.00
#
_symmetry.space_group_name_H-M   'P 1'
#
loop_
_entity.id
_entity.type
_entity.pdbx_description
1 polymer ?
#
loop_
_entity_poly.entity_id
_entity_poly.type
_entity_poly.pdbx_seq_one_letter_code
_entity_poly.pdbx_strand_id
1 'polypeptide(L)'
;VYGRMTGWGQAGPLSHAAGHDINYIALTGALHAIGNVDQGPVPPLNLVGDFGGGAMYLAFGLMCGLHEVQSSGQGQVVDVAMTDGAAHLMAMMYSLKHNQMWSEFRGSNLLDGGAHFYGTFECADGEWVAIGSIEPQFYALLLEKAGVDDDRFKQQMDATNWPALKNALAQIFRSKTRDQWCTLMEGSDVCFAPVLSMTEAPGHPHNMARQTFVEYDGVVQPAPAPRFSRTEPELSRSPPAPGEHTAEILKDWEIDLS
;
A
#
# COMPACT_ATOMS: atom_id res chain seq x y z
N VAL A 1 -25.06 -8.86 -12.21
CA VAL A 1 -24.06 -7.78 -12.22
C VAL A 1 -22.89 -8.24 -13.06
N TYR A 2 -22.45 -7.44 -14.04
CA TYR A 2 -21.39 -7.82 -14.96
C TYR A 2 -20.18 -6.90 -14.78
N GLY A 3 -19.09 -7.42 -14.20
CA GLY A 3 -17.86 -6.67 -13.99
C GLY A 3 -16.94 -6.71 -15.22
N ARG A 4 -16.47 -5.55 -15.67
CA ARG A 4 -15.44 -5.40 -16.71
C ARG A 4 -14.22 -4.76 -16.09
N MET A 5 -13.09 -5.45 -16.14
CA MET A 5 -11.83 -5.01 -15.56
C MET A 5 -10.81 -4.77 -16.66
N THR A 6 -10.41 -3.51 -16.87
CA THR A 6 -9.37 -3.16 -17.85
C THR A 6 -8.45 -2.08 -17.29
N GLY A 7 -7.33 -1.84 -17.97
CA GLY A 7 -6.45 -0.73 -17.63
C GLY A 7 -7.05 0.64 -17.97
N TRP A 8 -7.60 0.76 -19.18
CA TRP A 8 -8.01 2.03 -19.79
C TRP A 8 -9.52 2.33 -19.76
N GLY A 9 -10.36 1.39 -19.31
CA GLY A 9 -11.83 1.49 -19.40
C GLY A 9 -12.40 1.01 -20.75
N GLN A 10 -13.74 1.01 -20.88
CA GLN A 10 -14.40 0.60 -22.13
C GLN A 10 -14.49 1.70 -23.20
N ALA A 11 -14.12 2.94 -22.88
CA ALA A 11 -14.22 4.08 -23.78
C ALA A 11 -12.95 4.94 -23.72
N GLY A 12 -12.85 5.89 -24.65
CA GLY A 12 -11.71 6.80 -24.76
C GLY A 12 -10.63 6.31 -25.72
N PRO A 13 -9.66 7.19 -26.04
CA PRO A 13 -8.70 6.98 -27.12
C PRO A 13 -7.75 5.80 -26.89
N LEU A 14 -7.56 5.37 -25.65
CA LEU A 14 -6.66 4.27 -25.27
C LEU A 14 -7.41 2.96 -24.98
N SER A 15 -8.74 2.91 -25.08
CA SER A 15 -9.54 1.72 -24.72
C SER A 15 -9.16 0.43 -25.46
N HIS A 16 -8.55 0.53 -26.63
CA HIS A 16 -8.04 -0.60 -27.42
C HIS A 16 -6.52 -0.75 -27.39
N ALA A 17 -5.80 0.08 -26.63
CA ALA A 17 -4.35 0.00 -26.52
C ALA A 17 -3.93 -1.06 -25.49
N ALA A 18 -2.82 -1.74 -25.76
CA ALA A 18 -2.16 -2.58 -24.77
C ALA A 18 -1.54 -1.72 -23.65
N GLY A 19 -1.32 -2.32 -22.49
CA GLY A 19 -0.61 -1.70 -21.37
C GLY A 19 -0.50 -2.67 -20.20
N HIS A 20 0.25 -2.26 -19.18
CA HIS A 20 0.33 -2.87 -17.87
C HIS A 20 0.20 -1.79 -16.79
N ASP A 21 0.15 -2.20 -15.50
CA ASP A 21 0.05 -1.32 -14.33
C ASP A 21 0.82 0.00 -14.50
N ILE A 22 2.13 -0.08 -14.77
CA ILE A 22 3.03 1.07 -14.91
C ILE A 22 2.54 2.09 -15.96
N ASN A 23 1.91 1.63 -17.05
CA ASN A 23 1.38 2.51 -18.09
C ASN A 23 0.12 3.22 -17.60
N TYR A 24 -0.75 2.51 -16.89
CA TYR A 24 -2.00 3.07 -16.38
C TYR A 24 -1.71 4.14 -15.33
N ILE A 25 -0.88 3.82 -14.34
CA ILE A 25 -0.53 4.77 -13.27
C ILE A 25 0.32 5.95 -13.76
N ALA A 26 1.03 5.82 -14.87
CA ALA A 26 1.76 6.91 -15.50
C ALA A 26 0.85 8.06 -15.97
N LEU A 27 -0.41 7.78 -16.33
CA LEU A 27 -1.37 8.81 -16.77
C LEU A 27 -2.09 9.51 -15.61
N THR A 28 -1.92 9.03 -14.39
CA THR A 28 -2.65 9.51 -13.20
C THR A 28 -1.83 10.48 -12.33
N GLY A 29 -0.56 10.70 -12.66
CA GLY A 29 0.38 11.40 -11.79
C GLY A 29 0.93 10.55 -10.64
N ALA A 30 0.33 9.38 -10.35
CA ALA A 30 0.78 8.49 -9.27
C ALA A 30 2.23 8.03 -9.47
N LEU A 31 2.60 7.55 -10.66
CA LEU A 31 3.97 7.10 -10.92
C LEU A 31 4.97 8.24 -10.75
N HIS A 32 4.66 9.44 -11.28
CA HIS A 32 5.54 10.61 -11.20
C HIS A 32 5.88 11.00 -9.75
N ALA A 33 4.92 10.83 -8.84
CA ALA A 33 5.05 11.17 -7.43
C ALA A 33 5.84 10.16 -6.58
N ILE A 34 6.17 8.98 -7.12
CA ILE A 34 6.77 7.87 -6.34
C ILE A 34 8.25 7.68 -6.69
N GLY A 35 9.09 7.57 -5.65
CA GLY A 35 10.53 7.29 -5.76
C GLY A 35 11.42 8.42 -5.21
N ASN A 36 12.72 8.28 -5.39
CA ASN A 36 13.68 9.31 -4.98
C ASN A 36 13.87 10.37 -6.08
N VAL A 37 14.29 11.57 -5.68
CA VAL A 37 14.52 12.68 -6.63
C VAL A 37 15.57 12.31 -7.69
N ASP A 38 16.66 11.65 -7.30
CA ASP A 38 17.83 11.39 -8.16
C ASP A 38 17.71 10.17 -9.09
N GLN A 39 16.69 9.33 -8.91
CA GLN A 39 16.59 8.03 -9.60
C GLN A 39 15.42 7.94 -10.60
N GLY A 40 14.67 9.03 -10.77
CA GLY A 40 13.44 9.06 -11.56
C GLY A 40 12.24 8.39 -10.84
N PRO A 41 11.06 8.36 -11.49
CA PRO A 41 9.91 7.62 -11.00
C PRO A 41 10.19 6.13 -10.84
N VAL A 42 9.75 5.53 -9.73
CA VAL A 42 9.92 4.08 -9.46
C VAL A 42 8.55 3.41 -9.41
N PRO A 43 8.32 2.30 -10.14
CA PRO A 43 7.06 1.56 -10.05
C PRO A 43 6.87 0.99 -8.64
N PRO A 44 5.74 1.25 -7.95
CA PRO A 44 5.42 0.69 -6.65
C PRO A 44 4.92 -0.76 -6.79
N LEU A 45 5.74 -1.62 -7.39
CA LEU A 45 5.32 -2.92 -7.95
C LEU A 45 4.11 -2.69 -8.87
N ASN A 46 3.10 -3.57 -8.81
CA ASN A 46 1.78 -3.37 -9.41
C ASN A 46 0.69 -3.15 -8.35
N LEU A 47 1.06 -2.61 -7.18
CA LEU A 47 0.14 -2.44 -6.05
C LEU A 47 -0.91 -1.33 -6.28
N VAL A 48 -0.58 -0.33 -7.09
CA VAL A 48 -1.42 0.87 -7.25
C VAL A 48 -2.46 0.72 -8.35
N GLY A 49 -2.09 0.21 -9.53
CA GLY A 49 -2.99 0.04 -10.66
C GLY A 49 -3.77 -1.27 -10.59
N ASP A 50 -3.08 -2.40 -10.69
CA ASP A 50 -3.70 -3.74 -10.79
C ASP A 50 -4.55 -4.05 -9.55
N PHE A 51 -4.04 -3.76 -8.36
CA PHE A 51 -4.68 -4.12 -7.09
C PHE A 51 -5.51 -2.97 -6.50
N GLY A 52 -4.86 -1.94 -5.96
CA GLY A 52 -5.54 -0.86 -5.23
C GLY A 52 -6.55 -0.09 -6.09
N GLY A 53 -6.14 0.33 -7.28
CA GLY A 53 -6.96 1.07 -8.24
C GLY A 53 -7.78 0.18 -9.17
N GLY A 54 -7.59 -1.14 -9.12
CA GLY A 54 -8.19 -2.08 -10.05
C GLY A 54 -9.06 -3.11 -9.36
N ALA A 55 -8.45 -4.22 -8.94
CA ALA A 55 -9.13 -5.34 -8.31
C ALA A 55 -10.02 -4.92 -7.13
N MET A 56 -9.56 -3.99 -6.28
CA MET A 56 -10.35 -3.49 -5.15
C MET A 56 -11.57 -2.68 -5.59
N TYR A 57 -11.46 -1.87 -6.66
CA TYR A 57 -12.59 -1.15 -7.23
C TYR A 57 -13.59 -2.09 -7.90
N LEU A 58 -13.12 -3.16 -8.56
CA LEU A 58 -13.99 -4.19 -9.12
C LEU A 58 -14.75 -4.93 -8.01
N ALA A 59 -14.04 -5.38 -6.97
CA ALA A 59 -14.67 -6.06 -5.83
C ALA A 59 -15.73 -5.16 -5.16
N PHE A 60 -15.38 -3.90 -4.87
CA PHE A 60 -16.31 -2.95 -4.28
C PHE A 60 -17.51 -2.65 -5.21
N GLY A 61 -17.27 -2.42 -6.50
CA GLY A 61 -18.31 -2.17 -7.49
C GLY A 61 -19.27 -3.35 -7.66
N LEU A 62 -18.75 -4.59 -7.66
CA LEU A 62 -19.56 -5.81 -7.68
C LEU A 62 -20.42 -5.91 -6.42
N MET A 63 -19.87 -5.65 -5.23
CA MET A 63 -20.63 -5.66 -3.97
C MET A 63 -21.73 -4.61 -3.95
N CYS A 64 -21.45 -3.38 -4.41
CA CYS A 64 -22.45 -2.33 -4.58
C CYS A 64 -23.55 -2.74 -5.56
N GLY A 65 -23.18 -3.32 -6.71
CA GLY A 65 -24.14 -3.82 -7.68
C GLY A 65 -25.01 -4.96 -7.12
N LEU A 66 -24.42 -5.91 -6.40
CA LEU A 66 -25.15 -7.02 -5.77
C LEU A 66 -26.09 -6.52 -4.67
N HIS A 67 -25.69 -5.49 -3.92
CA HIS A 67 -26.55 -4.85 -2.94
C HIS A 67 -27.72 -4.13 -3.61
N GLU A 68 -27.48 -3.40 -4.70
CA GLU A 68 -28.51 -2.69 -5.46
C GLU A 68 -29.57 -3.64 -6.02
N VAL A 69 -29.14 -4.79 -6.57
CA VAL A 69 -30.02 -5.86 -7.09
C VAL A 69 -31.03 -6.33 -6.06
N GLN A 70 -30.69 -6.35 -4.75
CA GLN A 70 -31.62 -6.79 -3.70
C GLN A 70 -32.88 -5.90 -3.63
N SER A 71 -32.75 -4.63 -4.02
CA SER A 71 -33.85 -3.66 -3.98
C SER A 71 -34.54 -3.49 -5.34
N SER A 72 -33.77 -3.46 -6.43
CA SER A 72 -34.30 -3.16 -7.77
C SER A 72 -34.68 -4.40 -8.57
N GLY A 73 -34.09 -5.56 -8.25
CA GLY A 73 -34.15 -6.77 -9.05
C GLY A 73 -33.44 -6.66 -10.41
N GLN A 74 -32.72 -5.58 -10.69
CA GLN A 74 -32.06 -5.34 -11.97
C GLN A 74 -30.55 -5.45 -11.85
N GLY A 75 -29.92 -6.13 -12.82
CA GLY A 75 -28.46 -6.13 -12.94
C GLY A 75 -27.95 -4.89 -13.66
N GLN A 76 -26.65 -4.62 -13.49
CA GLN A 76 -25.94 -3.57 -14.23
C GLN A 76 -24.51 -3.99 -14.59
N VAL A 77 -23.89 -3.21 -15.47
CA VAL A 77 -22.47 -3.34 -15.82
C VAL A 77 -21.64 -2.45 -14.89
N VAL A 78 -20.57 -3.00 -14.35
CA VAL A 78 -19.55 -2.27 -13.60
C VAL A 78 -18.32 -2.16 -14.49
N ASP A 79 -18.07 -0.98 -15.04
CA ASP A 79 -16.85 -0.70 -15.82
C ASP A 79 -15.77 -0.17 -14.87
N VAL A 80 -14.67 -0.91 -14.73
CA VAL A 80 -13.53 -0.53 -13.90
C VAL A 80 -12.30 -0.37 -14.78
N ALA A 81 -11.78 0.85 -14.78
CA ALA A 81 -10.51 1.22 -15.37
C ALA A 81 -9.46 1.42 -14.26
N MET A 82 -8.31 0.75 -14.35
CA MET A 82 -7.20 0.94 -13.39
C MET A 82 -6.72 2.40 -13.38
N THR A 83 -6.76 3.09 -14.52
CA THR A 83 -6.41 4.51 -14.59
C THR A 83 -7.36 5.38 -13.74
N ASP A 84 -8.65 5.07 -13.69
CA ASP A 84 -9.63 5.84 -12.91
C ASP A 84 -9.46 5.57 -11.42
N GLY A 85 -9.34 4.30 -11.04
CA GLY A 85 -9.17 3.93 -9.64
C GLY A 85 -7.83 4.40 -9.07
N ALA A 86 -6.73 4.32 -9.84
CA ALA A 86 -5.43 4.86 -9.40
C ALA A 86 -5.46 6.40 -9.27
N ALA A 87 -6.14 7.12 -10.17
CA ALA A 87 -6.35 8.56 -10.03
C ALA A 87 -7.23 8.88 -8.80
N HIS A 88 -8.24 8.07 -8.52
CA HIS A 88 -9.08 8.24 -7.35
C HIS A 88 -8.31 7.96 -6.04
N LEU A 89 -7.42 6.97 -6.00
CA LEU A 89 -6.50 6.77 -4.85
C LEU A 89 -5.58 7.99 -4.62
N MET A 90 -5.31 8.78 -5.66
CA MET A 90 -4.54 10.03 -5.57
C MET A 90 -5.36 11.24 -5.11
N ALA A 91 -6.66 11.10 -4.79
CA ALA A 91 -7.55 12.23 -4.49
C ALA A 91 -7.05 13.15 -3.36
N MET A 92 -6.41 12.59 -2.33
CA MET A 92 -5.80 13.38 -1.25
C MET A 92 -4.66 14.26 -1.79
N MET A 93 -3.74 13.71 -2.60
CA MET A 93 -2.61 14.45 -3.17
C MET A 93 -3.08 15.54 -4.14
N TYR A 94 -4.08 15.26 -4.98
CA TYR A 94 -4.71 16.29 -5.82
C TYR A 94 -5.32 17.42 -4.97
N SER A 95 -5.93 17.09 -3.83
CA SER A 95 -6.48 18.07 -2.89
C SER A 95 -5.39 18.89 -2.18
N LEU A 96 -4.31 18.25 -1.73
CA LEU A 96 -3.16 18.95 -1.13
C LEU A 96 -2.47 19.87 -2.14
N LYS A 97 -2.30 19.41 -3.39
CA LYS A 97 -1.77 20.20 -4.50
C LYS A 97 -2.63 21.43 -4.76
N HIS A 98 -3.95 21.27 -4.82
CA HIS A 98 -4.87 22.40 -4.99
C HIS A 98 -4.70 23.46 -3.90
N ASN A 99 -4.50 23.01 -2.66
CA ASN A 99 -4.26 23.88 -1.50
C ASN A 99 -2.80 24.33 -1.35
N GLN A 100 -1.93 24.10 -2.35
CA GLN A 100 -0.50 24.45 -2.31
C GLN A 100 0.28 23.80 -1.15
N MET A 101 -0.22 22.69 -0.62
CA MET A 101 0.41 21.86 0.41
C MET A 101 1.12 20.62 -0.19
N TRP A 102 1.19 20.54 -1.51
CA TRP A 102 1.91 19.50 -2.24
C TRP A 102 2.67 20.10 -3.42
N SER A 103 3.94 19.74 -3.51
CA SER A 103 4.89 20.09 -4.55
C SER A 103 4.92 19.00 -5.63
N GLU A 104 5.04 19.42 -6.89
CA GLU A 104 5.25 18.50 -8.03
C GLU A 104 6.64 17.85 -8.02
N PHE A 105 7.58 18.37 -7.22
CA PHE A 105 8.89 17.78 -7.06
C PHE A 105 8.81 16.57 -6.13
N ARG A 106 9.17 15.41 -6.63
CA ARG A 106 9.24 14.16 -5.88
C ARG A 106 10.30 14.22 -4.77
N GLY A 107 10.00 13.64 -3.62
CA GLY A 107 10.87 13.63 -2.44
C GLY A 107 10.95 14.99 -1.74
N SER A 108 9.96 15.86 -1.94
CA SER A 108 9.90 17.20 -1.33
C SER A 108 8.64 17.43 -0.49
N ASN A 109 7.86 16.37 -0.26
CA ASN A 109 6.57 16.45 0.41
C ASN A 109 6.60 15.72 1.76
N LEU A 110 5.53 15.92 2.53
CA LEU A 110 5.35 15.30 3.84
C LEU A 110 5.32 13.77 3.79
N LEU A 111 4.74 13.18 2.72
CA LEU A 111 4.40 11.75 2.64
C LEU A 111 5.13 10.98 1.53
N ASP A 112 6.05 11.60 0.81
CA ASP A 112 6.82 10.97 -0.29
C ASP A 112 8.29 10.67 0.08
N GLY A 113 8.62 10.78 1.38
CA GLY A 113 9.98 10.63 1.87
C GLY A 113 10.78 11.93 1.94
N GLY A 114 10.22 13.08 1.59
CA GLY A 114 10.89 14.38 1.72
C GLY A 114 11.12 14.82 3.16
N ALA A 115 10.12 14.66 4.02
CA ALA A 115 10.22 15.00 5.44
C ALA A 115 11.17 14.06 6.20
N HIS A 116 12.05 14.60 7.04
CA HIS A 116 13.02 13.80 7.83
C HIS A 116 12.36 12.92 8.89
N PHE A 117 11.10 13.14 9.22
CA PHE A 117 10.31 12.35 10.18
C PHE A 117 9.27 11.45 9.50
N TYR A 118 9.32 11.31 8.17
CA TYR A 118 8.50 10.36 7.42
C TYR A 118 9.33 9.71 6.30
N GLY A 119 9.87 8.51 6.56
CA GLY A 119 10.74 7.82 5.61
C GLY A 119 11.47 6.62 6.22
N THR A 120 12.45 6.09 5.49
CA THR A 120 13.27 4.97 5.92
C THR A 120 14.73 5.36 6.16
N PHE A 121 15.36 4.68 7.11
CA PHE A 121 16.75 4.91 7.50
C PHE A 121 17.51 3.59 7.62
N GLU A 122 18.70 3.56 7.03
CA GLU A 122 19.63 2.44 7.12
C GLU A 122 20.29 2.40 8.50
N CYS A 123 20.41 1.21 9.07
CA CYS A 123 21.00 0.92 10.37
C CYS A 123 22.47 0.47 10.23
N ALA A 124 23.16 0.26 11.34
CA ALA A 124 24.58 -0.14 11.36
C ALA A 124 24.87 -1.48 10.69
N ASP A 125 23.86 -2.36 10.62
CA ASP A 125 23.89 -3.70 10.04
C ASP A 125 23.46 -3.73 8.56
N GLY A 126 23.16 -2.58 7.95
CA GLY A 126 22.68 -2.47 6.56
C GLY A 126 21.18 -2.77 6.39
N GLU A 127 20.51 -3.12 7.49
CA GLU A 127 19.06 -3.28 7.56
C GLU A 127 18.36 -1.91 7.70
N TRP A 128 17.04 -1.87 7.51
CA TRP A 128 16.29 -0.61 7.47
C TRP A 128 15.21 -0.52 8.54
N VAL A 129 14.94 0.70 9.00
CA VAL A 129 13.79 1.05 9.85
C VAL A 129 12.94 2.11 9.16
N ALA A 130 11.64 2.14 9.47
CA ALA A 130 10.70 3.14 9.01
C ALA A 130 10.27 4.04 10.17
N ILE A 131 10.16 5.34 9.89
CA ILE A 131 9.73 6.39 10.82
C ILE A 131 8.56 7.14 10.19
N GLY A 132 7.52 7.39 10.99
CA GLY A 132 6.34 8.17 10.60
C GLY A 132 5.87 9.14 11.67
N SER A 133 6.79 9.76 12.42
CA SER A 133 6.50 10.64 13.56
C SER A 133 5.99 12.02 13.12
N ILE A 134 4.80 12.10 12.56
CA ILE A 134 4.23 13.36 12.03
C ILE A 134 3.78 14.28 13.17
N GLU A 135 3.07 13.75 14.16
CA GLU A 135 2.52 14.54 15.24
C GLU A 135 3.62 15.01 16.21
N PRO A 136 3.56 16.26 16.71
CA PRO A 136 4.65 16.85 17.50
C PRO A 136 5.08 16.05 18.72
N GLN A 137 4.14 15.40 19.42
CA GLN A 137 4.44 14.56 20.58
C GLN A 137 5.17 13.26 20.23
N PHE A 138 4.84 12.67 19.07
CA PHE A 138 5.50 11.46 18.56
C PHE A 138 6.91 11.79 18.06
N TYR A 139 7.04 12.93 17.38
CA TYR A 139 8.33 13.47 16.96
C TYR A 139 9.23 13.84 18.15
N ALA A 140 8.70 14.46 19.20
CA ALA A 140 9.47 14.72 20.42
C ALA A 140 10.01 13.42 21.04
N LEU A 141 9.19 12.37 21.09
CA LEU A 141 9.60 11.05 21.58
C LEU A 141 10.66 10.39 20.68
N LEU A 142 10.58 10.58 19.36
CA LEU A 142 11.63 10.17 18.42
C LEU A 142 12.95 10.83 18.79
N LEU A 143 12.97 12.16 18.95
CA LEU A 143 14.19 12.90 19.28
C LEU A 143 14.78 12.44 20.61
N GLU A 144 13.94 12.24 21.64
CA GLU A 144 14.35 11.72 22.93
C GLU A 144 15.02 10.34 22.81
N LYS A 145 14.32 9.37 22.19
CA LYS A 145 14.81 7.98 22.07
C LYS A 145 16.01 7.83 21.13
N ALA A 146 16.10 8.69 20.11
CA ALA A 146 17.24 8.75 19.20
C ALA A 146 18.43 9.52 19.80
N GLY A 147 18.24 10.23 20.92
CA GLY A 147 19.30 11.01 21.57
C GLY A 147 19.69 12.25 20.78
N VAL A 148 18.74 12.92 20.13
CA VAL A 148 18.98 14.12 19.33
C VAL A 148 19.05 15.35 20.23
N ASP A 149 20.24 15.96 20.29
CA ASP A 149 20.49 17.24 20.98
C ASP A 149 20.93 18.29 19.95
N ASP A 150 20.01 18.68 19.07
CA ASP A 150 20.24 19.69 18.03
C ASP A 150 18.99 20.56 17.85
N ASP A 151 19.13 21.84 18.17
CA ASP A 151 18.05 22.83 18.13
C ASP A 151 17.39 22.97 16.76
N ARG A 152 18.08 22.61 15.67
CA ARG A 152 17.50 22.64 14.31
C ARG A 152 16.29 21.71 14.20
N PHE A 153 16.23 20.63 14.99
CA PHE A 153 15.10 19.71 15.00
C PHE A 153 13.83 20.31 15.61
N LYS A 154 13.89 21.42 16.35
CA LYS A 154 12.71 22.07 16.96
C LYS A 154 11.73 22.63 15.91
N GLN A 155 12.21 22.96 14.72
CA GLN A 155 11.39 23.49 13.62
C GLN A 155 10.95 22.35 12.69
N GLN A 156 10.21 21.37 13.24
CA GLN A 156 9.82 20.14 12.54
C GLN A 156 9.25 20.39 11.12
N MET A 157 8.33 21.35 10.98
CA MET A 157 7.60 21.59 9.73
C MET A 157 8.30 22.56 8.77
N ASP A 158 9.52 23.02 9.08
CA ASP A 158 10.30 23.85 8.16
C ASP A 158 10.96 22.98 7.08
N ALA A 159 10.28 22.88 5.93
CA ALA A 159 10.71 22.07 4.79
C ALA A 159 12.06 22.48 4.20
N THR A 160 12.53 23.71 4.44
CA THR A 160 13.85 24.15 3.96
C THR A 160 14.99 23.41 4.67
N ASN A 161 14.76 22.92 5.88
CA ASN A 161 15.73 22.21 6.71
C ASN A 161 15.64 20.67 6.57
N TRP A 162 14.55 20.13 6.02
CA TRP A 162 14.33 18.68 5.92
C TRP A 162 15.50 17.91 5.29
N PRO A 163 16.13 18.34 4.18
CA PRO A 163 17.24 17.59 3.60
C PRO A 163 18.43 17.45 4.56
N ALA A 164 18.77 18.52 5.29
CA ALA A 164 19.87 18.50 6.25
C ALA A 164 19.55 17.65 7.48
N LEU A 165 18.31 17.76 8.01
CA LEU A 165 17.85 16.99 9.16
C LEU A 165 17.72 15.50 8.84
N LYS A 166 17.30 15.16 7.62
CA LYS A 166 17.24 13.77 7.15
C LYS A 166 18.63 13.13 7.13
N ASN A 167 19.64 13.84 6.66
CA ASN A 167 21.02 13.37 6.69
C ASN A 167 21.54 13.17 8.13
N ALA A 168 21.20 14.09 9.04
CA ALA A 168 21.56 13.96 10.46
C ALA A 168 20.89 12.74 11.11
N LEU A 169 19.58 12.52 10.89
CA LEU A 169 18.89 11.32 11.38
C LEU A 169 19.46 10.04 10.77
N ALA A 170 19.79 10.03 9.48
CA ALA A 170 20.42 8.88 8.84
C ALA A 170 21.76 8.50 9.51
N GLN A 171 22.57 9.49 9.91
CA GLN A 171 23.79 9.22 10.67
C GLN A 171 23.50 8.64 12.06
N ILE A 172 22.47 9.12 12.73
CA ILE A 172 22.04 8.60 14.04
C ILE A 172 21.58 7.16 13.91
N PHE A 173 20.68 6.84 12.97
CA PHE A 173 20.17 5.48 12.79
C PHE A 173 21.27 4.48 12.42
N ARG A 174 22.32 4.91 11.70
CA ARG A 174 23.52 4.08 11.44
C ARG A 174 24.38 3.77 12.67
N SER A 175 24.08 4.33 13.85
CA SER A 175 24.85 4.08 15.07
C SER A 175 24.46 2.79 15.81
N LYS A 176 23.32 2.17 15.46
CA LYS A 176 22.82 0.93 16.08
C LYS A 176 22.27 -0.01 15.02
N THR A 177 22.21 -1.30 15.34
CA THR A 177 21.55 -2.30 14.49
C THR A 177 20.04 -2.11 14.49
N ARG A 178 19.34 -2.67 13.50
CA ARG A 178 17.86 -2.61 13.44
C ARG A 178 17.23 -3.14 14.73
N ASP A 179 17.71 -4.27 15.25
CA ASP A 179 17.17 -4.90 16.46
C ASP A 179 17.39 -4.07 17.73
N GLN A 180 18.50 -3.33 17.81
CA GLN A 180 18.76 -2.39 18.90
C GLN A 180 17.78 -1.22 18.86
N TRP A 181 17.43 -0.72 17.67
CA TRP A 181 16.38 0.30 17.53
C TRP A 181 15.00 -0.25 17.85
N CYS A 182 14.68 -1.48 17.43
CA CYS A 182 13.42 -2.14 17.79
C CYS A 182 13.28 -2.24 19.31
N THR A 183 14.33 -2.66 20.02
CA THR A 183 14.35 -2.71 21.48
C THR A 183 14.08 -1.34 22.13
N LEU A 184 14.52 -0.24 21.50
CA LEU A 184 14.36 1.11 22.03
C LEU A 184 13.00 1.75 21.69
N MET A 185 12.47 1.48 20.50
CA MET A 185 11.38 2.27 19.89
C MET A 185 10.13 1.47 19.54
N GLU A 186 10.22 0.16 19.31
CA GLU A 186 9.06 -0.64 18.90
C GLU A 186 8.01 -0.70 20.01
N GLY A 187 6.73 -0.63 19.62
CA GLY A 187 5.61 -0.60 20.56
C GLY A 187 5.43 0.74 21.30
N SER A 188 6.23 1.75 21.01
CA SER A 188 6.05 3.11 21.51
C SER A 188 5.38 4.03 20.49
N ASP A 189 4.99 5.22 20.94
CA ASP A 189 4.35 6.26 20.11
C ASP A 189 5.33 6.97 19.15
N VAL A 190 6.55 6.45 18.96
CA VAL A 190 7.50 7.01 17.97
C VAL A 190 6.99 6.86 16.53
N CYS A 191 6.02 5.98 16.26
CA CYS A 191 5.65 5.58 14.90
C CYS A 191 6.86 4.92 14.19
N PHE A 192 7.42 3.91 14.84
CA PHE A 192 8.59 3.15 14.40
C PHE A 192 8.18 1.74 13.98
N ALA A 193 8.82 1.20 12.93
CA ALA A 193 8.78 -0.23 12.61
C ALA A 193 10.08 -0.69 11.93
N PRO A 194 10.52 -1.95 12.12
CA PRO A 194 11.54 -2.55 11.26
C PRO A 194 10.99 -2.73 9.83
N VAL A 195 11.83 -2.46 8.81
CA VAL A 195 11.50 -2.80 7.43
C VAL A 195 11.88 -4.26 7.20
N LEU A 196 10.87 -5.11 7.09
CA LEU A 196 11.03 -6.56 6.99
C LEU A 196 10.97 -7.05 5.54
N SER A 197 11.79 -8.03 5.21
CA SER A 197 11.65 -8.81 3.97
C SER A 197 10.42 -9.73 4.01
N MET A 198 10.04 -10.29 2.85
CA MET A 198 8.97 -11.29 2.76
C MET A 198 9.26 -12.56 3.59
N THR A 199 10.53 -12.85 3.85
CA THR A 199 10.94 -14.00 4.68
C THR A 199 10.79 -13.69 6.17
N GLU A 200 11.07 -12.46 6.59
CA GLU A 200 11.01 -12.06 8.00
C GLU A 200 9.59 -11.72 8.46
N ALA A 201 8.78 -11.11 7.58
CA ALA A 201 7.46 -10.60 7.95
C ALA A 201 6.54 -11.64 8.61
N PRO A 202 6.45 -12.91 8.16
CA PRO A 202 5.64 -13.94 8.83
C PRO A 202 6.10 -14.24 10.26
N GLY A 203 7.40 -14.10 10.55
CA GLY A 203 7.99 -14.38 11.86
C GLY A 203 7.91 -13.23 12.87
N HIS A 204 7.44 -12.04 12.46
CA HIS A 204 7.31 -10.91 13.38
C HIS A 204 6.28 -11.20 14.49
N PRO A 205 6.56 -10.93 15.77
CA PRO A 205 5.66 -11.27 16.88
C PRO A 205 4.22 -10.74 16.70
N HIS A 206 4.07 -9.50 16.20
CA HIS A 206 2.75 -8.93 15.91
C HIS A 206 2.00 -9.68 14.79
N ASN A 207 2.70 -10.11 13.73
CA ASN A 207 2.10 -10.84 12.62
C ASN A 207 1.72 -12.26 13.02
N MET A 208 2.54 -12.92 13.82
CA MET A 208 2.23 -14.23 14.41
C MET A 208 1.02 -14.17 15.34
N ALA A 209 1.02 -13.23 16.29
CA ALA A 209 -0.09 -13.06 17.26
C ALA A 209 -1.42 -12.76 16.57
N ARG A 210 -1.37 -12.07 15.42
CA ARG A 210 -2.54 -11.79 14.62
C ARG A 210 -2.87 -12.88 13.60
N GLN A 211 -2.00 -13.85 13.32
CA GLN A 211 -2.15 -14.76 12.17
C GLN A 211 -2.34 -13.97 10.86
N THR A 212 -1.54 -12.91 10.67
CA THR A 212 -1.55 -12.11 9.43
C THR A 212 -1.12 -12.97 8.24
N PHE A 213 -0.19 -13.90 8.49
CA PHE A 213 0.22 -14.94 7.56
C PHE A 213 -0.22 -16.29 8.11
N VAL A 214 -0.59 -17.20 7.22
CA VAL A 214 -1.00 -18.57 7.53
C VAL A 214 -0.25 -19.53 6.62
N GLU A 215 -0.02 -20.74 7.12
CA GLU A 215 0.48 -21.85 6.31
C GLU A 215 -0.70 -22.71 5.88
N TYR A 216 -0.83 -22.93 4.57
CA TYR A 216 -1.86 -23.79 3.99
C TYR A 216 -1.23 -24.59 2.85
N ASP A 217 -1.40 -25.91 2.86
CA ASP A 217 -0.74 -26.85 1.94
C ASP A 217 0.77 -26.64 1.81
N GLY A 218 1.44 -26.36 2.93
CA GLY A 218 2.89 -26.16 2.98
C GLY A 218 3.37 -24.81 2.42
N VAL A 219 2.45 -23.88 2.12
CA VAL A 219 2.77 -22.54 1.61
C VAL A 219 2.39 -21.48 2.63
N VAL A 220 3.37 -20.66 3.04
CA VAL A 220 3.13 -19.46 3.87
C VAL A 220 2.64 -18.32 2.99
N GLN A 221 1.46 -17.78 3.31
CA GLN A 221 0.81 -16.73 2.54
C GLN A 221 -0.02 -15.80 3.44
N PRO A 222 -0.37 -14.57 2.99
CA PRO A 222 -1.29 -13.71 3.72
C PRO A 222 -2.66 -14.39 3.95
N ALA A 223 -3.20 -14.26 5.16
CA ALA A 223 -4.55 -14.71 5.47
C ALA A 223 -5.60 -13.82 4.78
N PRO A 224 -6.83 -14.32 4.56
CA PRO A 224 -7.92 -13.50 4.06
C PRO A 224 -8.18 -12.24 4.91
N ALA A 225 -8.54 -11.13 4.27
CA ALA A 225 -8.82 -9.86 4.90
C ALA A 225 -10.03 -9.16 4.24
N PRO A 226 -10.83 -8.37 4.97
CA PRO A 226 -10.73 -8.07 6.41
C PRO A 226 -11.21 -9.23 7.29
N ARG A 227 -11.15 -9.06 8.62
CA ARG A 227 -11.67 -10.03 9.60
C ARG A 227 -13.14 -9.77 9.89
N PHE A 228 -13.91 -10.84 10.02
CA PHE A 228 -15.33 -10.79 10.36
C PHE A 228 -15.56 -11.54 11.66
N SER A 229 -16.29 -10.95 12.61
CA SER A 229 -16.49 -11.53 13.95
C SER A 229 -17.46 -12.71 14.02
N ARG A 230 -18.15 -13.04 12.92
CA ARG A 230 -19.18 -14.10 12.88
C ARG A 230 -19.01 -15.06 11.71
N THR A 231 -18.66 -14.54 10.54
CA THR A 231 -18.51 -15.32 9.30
C THR A 231 -17.04 -15.26 8.88
N GLU A 232 -16.19 -15.93 9.65
CA GLU A 232 -14.76 -15.92 9.43
C GLU A 232 -14.43 -16.59 8.08
N PRO A 233 -13.59 -15.96 7.23
CA PRO A 233 -13.17 -16.55 5.97
C PRO A 233 -12.17 -17.69 6.21
N GLU A 234 -12.37 -18.81 5.50
CA GLU A 234 -11.50 -19.99 5.60
C GLU A 234 -10.78 -20.26 4.28
N LEU A 235 -9.50 -20.62 4.36
CA LEU A 235 -8.79 -21.24 3.24
C LEU A 235 -9.19 -22.72 3.18
N SER A 236 -9.95 -23.08 2.15
CA SER A 236 -10.58 -24.40 2.06
C SER A 236 -10.14 -25.25 0.88
N ARG A 237 -9.40 -24.68 -0.09
CA ARG A 237 -8.91 -25.41 -1.27
C ARG A 237 -7.55 -24.86 -1.72
N SER A 238 -6.72 -25.75 -2.26
CA SER A 238 -5.52 -25.36 -3.00
C SER A 238 -5.89 -24.66 -4.32
N PRO A 239 -4.98 -23.87 -4.93
CA PRO A 239 -5.22 -23.28 -6.24
C PRO A 239 -5.54 -24.35 -7.30
N PRO A 240 -6.68 -24.24 -8.01
CA PRO A 240 -7.10 -25.25 -8.98
C PRO A 240 -6.32 -25.14 -10.30
N ALA A 241 -6.14 -26.26 -11.00
CA ALA A 241 -5.72 -26.27 -12.39
C ALA A 241 -6.83 -25.73 -13.31
N PRO A 242 -6.49 -25.15 -14.48
CA PRO A 242 -7.49 -24.72 -15.45
C PRO A 242 -8.44 -25.86 -15.85
N GLY A 243 -9.74 -25.66 -15.61
CA GLY A 243 -10.79 -26.63 -15.95
C GLY A 243 -11.01 -27.77 -14.94
N GLU A 244 -10.24 -27.83 -13.85
CA GLU A 244 -10.31 -28.92 -12.85
C GLU A 244 -11.72 -29.17 -12.32
N HIS A 245 -12.46 -28.09 -12.04
CA HIS A 245 -13.76 -28.15 -11.40
C HIS A 245 -14.94 -27.93 -12.38
N THR A 246 -14.71 -27.90 -13.70
CA THR A 246 -15.75 -27.53 -14.68
C THR A 246 -16.97 -28.45 -14.62
N ALA A 247 -16.78 -29.77 -14.62
CA ALA A 247 -17.91 -30.71 -14.61
C ALA A 247 -18.67 -30.70 -13.27
N GLU A 248 -17.97 -30.53 -12.15
CA GLU A 248 -18.57 -30.39 -10.81
C GLU A 248 -19.46 -29.15 -10.75
N ILE A 249 -18.95 -27.99 -11.18
CA ILE A 249 -19.66 -26.71 -11.14
C ILE A 249 -20.88 -26.71 -12.06
N LEU A 250 -20.76 -27.24 -13.28
CA LEU A 250 -21.89 -27.30 -14.21
C LEU A 250 -23.03 -28.17 -13.69
N LYS A 251 -22.68 -29.30 -13.07
CA LYS A 251 -23.66 -30.15 -12.39
C LYS A 251 -24.32 -29.44 -11.21
N ASP A 252 -23.55 -28.73 -10.38
CA ASP A 252 -24.04 -27.98 -9.22
C ASP A 252 -24.99 -26.84 -9.63
N TRP A 253 -24.72 -26.20 -10.77
CA TRP A 253 -25.57 -25.14 -11.33
C TRP A 253 -26.74 -25.67 -12.17
N GLU A 254 -26.94 -26.99 -12.22
CA GLU A 254 -27.99 -27.65 -13.00
C GLU A 254 -27.94 -27.30 -14.50
N ILE A 255 -26.73 -27.08 -15.04
CA ILE A 255 -26.49 -26.82 -16.46
C ILE A 255 -26.12 -28.14 -17.15
N ASP A 256 -27.03 -28.64 -17.99
CA ASP A 256 -26.75 -29.80 -18.84
C ASP A 256 -25.89 -29.38 -20.05
N LEU A 257 -24.85 -30.15 -20.34
CA LEU A 257 -23.93 -29.92 -21.46
C LEU A 257 -24.38 -30.61 -22.76
N SER A 258 -25.63 -31.08 -22.82
CA SER A 258 -26.22 -31.75 -23.98
C SER A 258 -26.09 -30.97 -25.28
#